data_AF-A0A151E485-F1
#
_entry.id   AF-A0A151E485-F1
#
_cell.length_a   1.000
_cell.length_b   1.000
_cell.length_c   1.000
_cell.angle_alpha   90.00
_cell.angle_beta   90.00
_cell.angle_gamma   90.00
#
_symmetry.space_group_name_H-M   'P 1'
#
loop_
_entity.id
_entity.type
_entity.pdbx_description
1 polymer ?
#
loop_
_entity_poly.entity_id
_entity_poly.type
_entity_poly.pdbx_seq_one_letter_code
_entity_poly.pdbx_strand_id
1 'polypeptide(L)'
;MNGKKHKTPSRMRYENNNPVFSVRMPKAWHDKLNKHLKDTGQSRKDFLGIALGIKAENYEHKFVQWYDMGYNKGYQFGRDKGLDEGREKWALKCYCCYCGAPLYIGPNSNAHTIILEYFKEHPTVCCPGCSKE
;
A
#
# COMPACT_ATOMS: atom_id res chain seq x y z
N MET A 1 17.93 30.40 36.81
CA MET A 1 18.42 30.20 35.43
C MET A 1 17.80 28.92 34.88
N ASN A 2 16.86 29.02 33.94
CA ASN A 2 16.29 27.82 33.30
C ASN A 2 17.35 27.19 32.39
N GLY A 3 17.98 26.11 32.85
CA GLY A 3 18.90 25.31 32.03
C GLY A 3 18.18 24.84 30.77
N LYS A 4 18.82 24.99 29.60
CA LYS A 4 18.27 24.52 28.33
C LYS A 4 18.03 23.01 28.46
N LYS A 5 16.77 22.59 28.37
CA LYS A 5 16.39 21.17 28.40
C LYS A 5 17.17 20.42 27.32
N HIS A 6 17.78 19.29 27.69
CA HIS A 6 18.50 18.43 26.75
C HIS A 6 17.54 17.98 25.62
N LYS A 7 17.93 18.23 24.36
CA LYS A 7 17.14 17.79 23.21
C LYS A 7 17.52 16.35 22.87
N THR A 8 16.52 15.49 22.69
CA THR A 8 16.76 14.12 22.25
C THR A 8 17.36 14.09 20.83
N PRO A 9 18.18 13.08 20.48
CA PRO A 9 18.75 12.95 19.14
C PRO A 9 17.70 12.90 18.01
N SER A 10 16.52 12.35 18.29
CA SER A 10 15.38 12.39 17.35
C SER A 10 14.93 13.83 17.07
N ARG A 11 14.82 14.66 18.12
CA ARG A 11 14.44 16.06 17.99
C ARG A 11 15.48 16.88 17.24
N MET A 12 16.76 16.65 17.50
CA MET A 12 17.84 17.33 16.76
C MET A 12 17.83 16.97 15.27
N ARG A 13 17.68 15.68 14.93
CA ARG A 13 17.55 15.24 13.52
C ARG A 13 16.34 15.89 12.84
N TYR A 14 15.20 15.95 13.53
CA TYR A 14 13.99 16.56 12.99
C TYR A 14 14.16 18.05 12.73
N GLU A 15 14.69 18.81 13.70
CA GLU A 15 14.90 20.26 13.60
C GLU A 15 15.94 20.61 12.50
N ASN A 16 16.99 19.80 12.33
CA ASN A 16 17.96 20.00 11.24
C ASN A 16 17.34 19.80 9.85
N ASN A 17 16.46 18.80 9.70
CA ASN A 17 15.83 18.51 8.42
C ASN A 17 14.62 19.40 8.12
N ASN A 18 14.05 20.06 9.13
CA ASN A 18 12.85 20.88 9.02
C ASN A 18 13.06 22.26 9.67
N PRO A 19 13.88 23.13 9.06
CA PRO A 19 14.12 24.46 9.59
C PRO A 19 12.82 25.26 9.66
N VAL A 20 12.47 25.72 10.87
CA VAL A 20 11.29 26.57 11.08
C VAL A 20 11.73 28.03 11.03
N PHE A 21 11.27 28.75 10.01
CA PHE A 21 11.37 30.21 9.98
C PHE A 21 10.00 30.80 10.32
N SER A 22 10.00 31.89 11.10
CA SER A 22 8.80 32.66 11.37
C SER A 22 9.03 34.10 10.93
N VAL A 23 8.06 34.68 10.23
CA VAL A 23 8.10 36.06 9.75
C VAL A 23 7.00 36.83 10.47
N ARG A 24 7.35 37.98 11.05
CA ARG A 24 6.36 38.91 11.59
C ARG A 24 5.76 39.71 10.44
N MET A 25 4.45 39.78 10.37
CA MET A 25 3.74 40.55 9.35
C MET A 25 2.72 41.50 10.00
N PRO A 26 2.42 42.65 9.36
CA PRO A 26 1.34 43.52 9.81
C PRO A 26 0.01 42.78 9.84
N LYS A 27 -0.86 43.12 10.79
CA LYS A 27 -2.18 42.48 10.96
C LYS A 27 -3.01 42.52 9.68
N ALA A 28 -2.97 43.64 8.96
CA ALA A 28 -3.67 43.80 7.68
C ALA A 28 -3.26 42.76 6.62
N TRP A 29 -1.98 42.36 6.59
CA TRP A 29 -1.48 41.36 5.64
C TRP A 29 -1.85 39.95 6.06
N HIS A 30 -1.78 39.67 7.38
CA HIS A 30 -2.24 38.41 7.94
C HIS A 30 -3.74 38.18 7.65
N ASP A 31 -4.56 39.21 7.80
CA ASP A 31 -6.01 39.11 7.56
C ASP A 31 -6.32 38.92 6.07
N LYS A 32 -5.61 39.61 5.18
CA LYS A 32 -5.70 39.38 3.72
C LYS A 32 -5.30 37.95 3.34
N LEU A 33 -4.20 37.44 3.90
CA LEU A 33 -3.75 36.07 3.66
C LEU A 33 -4.78 35.04 4.14
N ASN A 34 -5.32 35.19 5.34
CA ASN A 34 -6.32 34.27 5.86
C ASN A 34 -7.63 34.32 5.07
N LYS A 35 -8.02 35.49 4.56
CA LYS A 35 -9.19 35.61 3.67
C LYS A 35 -8.94 34.82 2.38
N HIS A 36 -7.78 35.03 1.75
CA HIS A 36 -7.40 34.29 0.54
C HIS A 36 -7.40 32.77 0.76
N LEU A 37 -6.83 32.28 1.86
CA LEU A 37 -6.79 30.84 2.19
C LEU A 37 -8.18 30.24 2.43
N LYS A 38 -9.12 31.03 2.98
CA LYS A 38 -10.51 30.60 3.15
C LYS A 38 -11.24 30.53 1.80
N ASP A 39 -11.01 31.52 0.94
CA ASP A 39 -11.65 31.61 -0.37
C ASP A 39 -11.17 30.49 -1.30
N THR A 40 -9.88 30.13 -1.24
CA THR A 40 -9.28 29.07 -2.07
C THR A 40 -9.35 27.67 -1.44
N GLY A 41 -9.67 27.56 -0.15
CA GLY A 41 -9.62 26.30 0.60
C GLY A 41 -8.21 25.73 0.79
N GLN A 42 -7.16 26.47 0.42
CA GLN A 42 -5.78 25.98 0.44
C GLN A 42 -5.19 26.00 1.86
N SER A 43 -4.30 25.04 2.13
CA SER A 43 -3.48 25.09 3.33
C SER A 43 -2.37 26.15 3.20
N ARG A 44 -1.93 26.74 4.33
CA ARG A 44 -0.78 27.66 4.35
C ARG A 44 0.48 27.05 3.72
N LYS A 45 0.67 25.74 3.91
CA LYS A 45 1.80 24.99 3.35
C LYS A 45 1.73 24.93 1.83
N ASP A 46 0.54 24.73 1.28
CA ASP A 46 0.36 24.64 -0.17
C ASP A 46 0.48 26.01 -0.81
N PHE A 47 -0.12 27.04 -0.21
CA PHE A 47 0.08 28.43 -0.62
C PHE A 47 1.55 28.83 -0.66
N LEU A 48 2.31 28.56 0.41
CA LEU A 48 3.76 28.82 0.45
C LEU A 48 4.52 27.96 -0.55
N GLY A 49 4.16 26.69 -0.70
CA GLY A 49 4.78 25.78 -1.67
C GLY A 49 4.61 26.26 -3.10
N ILE A 50 3.43 26.79 -3.45
CA ILE A 50 3.13 27.39 -4.75
C ILE A 50 3.90 28.70 -4.91
N ALA A 51 3.84 29.60 -3.91
CA ALA A 51 4.51 30.90 -3.96
C ALA A 51 6.05 30.79 -4.07
N LEU A 52 6.64 29.74 -3.50
CA LEU A 52 8.08 29.45 -3.58
C LEU A 52 8.45 28.63 -4.84
N GLY A 53 7.47 28.29 -5.70
CA GLY A 53 7.69 27.47 -6.89
C GLY A 53 8.07 26.01 -6.60
N ILE A 54 7.93 25.55 -5.35
CA ILE A 54 8.20 24.17 -4.93
C ILE A 54 7.08 23.24 -5.39
N LYS A 55 5.84 23.75 -5.43
CA LYS A 55 4.65 23.03 -5.89
C LYS A 55 4.02 23.74 -7.08
N ALA A 56 3.53 22.97 -8.04
CA ALA A 56 2.70 23.50 -9.11
C ALA A 56 1.29 23.84 -8.59
N GLU A 57 0.63 24.84 -9.18
CA GLU A 57 -0.72 25.30 -8.81
C GLU A 57 -1.80 24.19 -8.83
N ASN A 58 -1.54 23.07 -9.53
CA ASN A 58 -2.42 21.91 -9.65
C ASN A 58 -1.88 20.63 -8.96
N TYR A 59 -1.25 20.77 -7.79
CA TYR A 59 -0.65 19.65 -7.07
C TYR A 59 -1.68 18.59 -6.61
N GLU A 60 -2.86 19.01 -6.15
CA GLU A 60 -3.89 18.08 -5.67
C GLU A 60 -4.43 17.16 -6.78
N HIS A 61 -4.77 17.70 -7.95
CA HIS A 61 -5.24 16.88 -9.07
C HIS A 61 -4.18 15.89 -9.56
N LYS A 62 -2.90 16.30 -9.58
CA LYS A 62 -1.80 15.39 -9.90
C LYS A 62 -1.59 14.34 -8.81
N PHE A 63 -1.65 14.71 -7.53
CA PHE A 63 -1.46 13.75 -6.44
C PHE A 63 -2.51 12.63 -6.46
N VAL A 64 -3.79 12.97 -6.68
CA VAL A 64 -4.87 11.98 -6.78
C VAL A 64 -4.63 11.04 -7.97
N GLN A 65 -4.30 11.58 -9.16
CA GLN A 65 -4.02 10.74 -10.34
C GLN A 65 -2.82 9.80 -10.14
N TRP A 66 -1.77 10.26 -9.46
CA TRP A 66 -0.56 9.47 -9.23
C TRP A 66 -0.78 8.42 -8.14
N TYR A 67 -1.54 8.75 -7.10
CA TYR A 67 -1.94 7.79 -6.07
C TYR A 67 -2.82 6.70 -6.68
N ASP A 68 -3.80 7.07 -7.48
CA ASP A 68 -4.75 6.12 -8.09
C ASP A 68 -4.04 5.22 -9.12
N MET A 69 -3.13 5.77 -9.93
CA MET A 69 -2.29 4.95 -10.82
C MET A 69 -1.34 4.03 -10.05
N GLY A 70 -0.64 4.54 -9.03
CA GLY A 70 0.36 3.78 -8.28
C GLY A 70 -0.28 2.68 -7.44
N TYR A 71 -1.36 3.00 -6.74
CA TYR A 71 -2.07 2.09 -5.86
C TYR A 71 -2.85 1.05 -6.66
N ASN A 72 -3.71 1.45 -7.62
CA ASN A 72 -4.55 0.48 -8.31
C ASN A 72 -3.76 -0.39 -9.28
N LYS A 73 -2.82 0.18 -10.06
CA LYS A 73 -2.01 -0.64 -10.97
C LYS A 73 -0.99 -1.49 -10.21
N GLY A 74 -0.37 -0.95 -9.16
CA GLY A 74 0.55 -1.71 -8.32
C GLY A 74 -0.14 -2.86 -7.58
N TYR A 75 -1.34 -2.61 -7.04
CA TYR A 75 -2.13 -3.62 -6.34
C TYR A 75 -2.65 -4.70 -7.29
N GLN A 76 -3.21 -4.34 -8.44
CA GLN A 76 -3.66 -5.33 -9.43
C GLN A 76 -2.49 -6.16 -9.95
N PHE A 77 -1.39 -5.52 -10.36
CA PHE A 77 -0.21 -6.22 -10.85
C PHE A 77 0.39 -7.15 -9.79
N GLY A 78 0.51 -6.69 -8.55
CA GLY A 78 1.02 -7.51 -7.44
C GLY A 78 0.09 -8.67 -7.11
N ARG A 79 -1.22 -8.45 -7.13
CA ARG A 79 -2.24 -9.48 -6.90
C ARG A 79 -2.20 -10.53 -8.00
N ASP A 80 -2.23 -10.13 -9.26
CA ASP A 80 -2.26 -11.05 -10.40
C ASP A 80 -0.96 -11.86 -10.47
N LYS A 81 0.19 -11.20 -10.31
CA LYS A 81 1.49 -11.88 -10.26
C LYS A 81 1.59 -12.85 -9.08
N GLY A 82 1.14 -12.46 -7.89
CA GLY A 82 1.14 -13.35 -6.72
C GLY A 82 0.19 -14.54 -6.90
N LEU A 83 -0.93 -14.35 -7.58
CA LEU A 83 -1.90 -15.39 -7.86
C LEU A 83 -1.35 -16.37 -8.92
N ASP A 84 -0.68 -15.88 -9.96
CA ASP A 84 -0.02 -16.70 -10.97
C ASP A 84 1.18 -17.47 -10.40
N GLU A 85 2.03 -16.85 -9.58
CA GLU A 85 3.11 -17.55 -8.88
C GLU A 85 2.57 -18.62 -7.91
N GLY A 86 1.45 -18.33 -7.25
CA GLY A 86 0.74 -19.29 -6.40
C GLY A 86 0.22 -20.48 -7.20
N ARG A 87 -0.35 -20.23 -8.39
CA ARG A 87 -0.81 -21.27 -9.31
C ARG A 87 0.35 -22.15 -9.79
N GLU A 88 1.50 -21.57 -10.12
CA GLU A 88 2.62 -22.35 -10.64
C GLU A 88 3.24 -23.27 -9.57
N LYS A 89 3.40 -22.77 -8.35
CA LYS A 89 4.10 -23.49 -7.27
C LYS A 89 3.23 -24.50 -6.51
N TRP A 90 1.95 -24.18 -6.31
CA TRP A 90 1.10 -24.92 -5.38
C TRP A 90 -0.12 -25.59 -6.03
N ALA A 91 -0.30 -25.47 -7.35
CA ALA A 91 -1.38 -26.18 -8.03
C ALA A 91 -1.20 -27.69 -8.00
N LEU A 92 -2.30 -28.40 -7.74
CA LEU A 92 -2.42 -29.81 -8.10
C LEU A 92 -2.47 -29.92 -9.63
N LYS A 93 -1.39 -30.40 -10.23
CA LYS A 93 -1.33 -30.67 -11.68
C LYS A 93 -2.13 -31.94 -11.98
N CYS A 94 -3.33 -31.77 -12.51
CA CYS A 94 -4.17 -32.85 -13.00
C CYS A 94 -4.52 -32.60 -14.46
N TYR A 95 -4.89 -33.65 -15.19
CA TYR A 95 -5.24 -33.57 -16.60
C TYR A 95 -6.66 -34.08 -16.81
N CYS A 96 -7.38 -33.47 -17.75
CA CYS A 96 -8.70 -33.96 -18.12
C CYS A 96 -8.58 -35.35 -18.74
N CYS A 97 -9.35 -36.31 -18.22
CA CYS A 97 -9.37 -37.68 -18.75
C CYS A 97 -9.91 -37.78 -20.18
N TYR A 98 -10.67 -36.77 -20.64
CA TYR A 98 -11.29 -36.77 -21.96
C TYR A 98 -10.43 -36.06 -23.01
N CYS A 99 -9.92 -34.87 -22.71
CA CYS A 99 -9.17 -34.05 -23.67
C CYS A 99 -7.66 -33.90 -23.37
N GLY A 100 -7.17 -34.42 -22.24
CA GLY A 100 -5.76 -34.33 -21.85
C GLY A 100 -5.27 -32.93 -21.49
N ALA A 101 -6.16 -31.92 -21.49
CA ALA A 101 -5.79 -30.56 -21.12
C ALA A 101 -5.46 -30.45 -19.62
N PRO A 102 -4.51 -29.58 -19.22
CA PRO A 102 -4.20 -29.35 -17.83
C PRO A 102 -5.40 -28.72 -17.13
N LEU A 103 -5.81 -29.32 -16.01
CA LEU A 103 -6.84 -28.82 -15.12
C LEU A 103 -6.20 -28.14 -13.92
N TYR A 104 -6.64 -26.91 -13.67
CA TYR A 104 -6.29 -26.19 -12.46
C TYR A 104 -7.38 -26.42 -11.41
N ILE A 105 -7.03 -27.12 -10.33
CA ILE A 105 -7.93 -27.30 -9.19
C ILE A 105 -7.61 -26.22 -8.18
N GLY A 106 -8.50 -25.23 -8.09
CA GLY A 106 -8.42 -24.19 -7.07
C GLY A 106 -8.79 -24.72 -5.68
N PRO A 107 -8.30 -24.07 -4.61
CA PRO A 107 -8.71 -24.40 -3.25
C PRO A 107 -10.22 -24.22 -3.09
N ASN A 108 -10.88 -25.16 -2.41
CA ASN A 108 -12.33 -25.21 -2.20
C ASN A 108 -13.18 -25.26 -3.49
N SER A 109 -12.59 -25.59 -4.64
CA SER A 109 -13.37 -25.93 -5.83
C SER A 109 -14.04 -27.30 -5.68
N ASN A 110 -15.09 -27.56 -6.46
CA ASN A 110 -15.82 -28.85 -6.39
C ASN A 110 -14.89 -30.06 -6.63
N ALA A 111 -13.91 -29.90 -7.53
CA ALA A 111 -12.90 -30.93 -7.77
C ALA A 111 -11.95 -31.14 -6.56
N HIS A 112 -11.62 -30.07 -5.83
CA HIS A 112 -10.81 -30.16 -4.61
C HIS A 112 -11.54 -30.93 -3.50
N THR A 113 -12.85 -30.70 -3.32
CA THR A 113 -13.66 -31.45 -2.35
C THR A 113 -13.76 -32.93 -2.71
N ILE A 114 -13.99 -33.27 -3.98
CA ILE A 114 -14.03 -34.67 -4.43
C ILE A 114 -12.70 -35.38 -4.15
N ILE A 115 -11.57 -34.72 -4.41
CA ILE A 115 -10.24 -35.27 -4.11
C ILE A 115 -10.07 -35.52 -2.60
N LEU A 116 -10.46 -34.57 -1.76
CA LEU A 116 -10.37 -34.71 -0.31
C LEU A 116 -11.25 -35.84 0.23
N GLU A 117 -12.47 -35.98 -0.29
CA GLU A 117 -13.38 -37.08 0.07
C GLU A 117 -12.81 -38.43 -0.34
N TYR A 118 -12.28 -38.54 -1.55
CA TYR A 118 -11.61 -39.75 -2.02
C TYR A 118 -10.44 -40.16 -1.11
N PHE A 119 -9.59 -39.23 -0.68
CA PHE A 119 -8.49 -39.53 0.24
C PHE A 119 -8.96 -39.89 1.67
N LYS A 120 -10.15 -39.46 2.09
CA LYS A 120 -10.75 -39.89 3.37
C LYS A 120 -11.25 -41.33 3.29
N GLU A 121 -11.88 -41.70 2.18
CA GLU A 121 -12.42 -43.06 1.96
C GLU A 121 -11.30 -44.07 1.67
N HIS A 122 -10.22 -43.61 1.04
CA HIS A 122 -9.04 -44.40 0.69
C HIS A 122 -7.77 -43.79 1.31
N PRO A 123 -7.53 -44.02 2.62
CA PRO A 123 -6.36 -43.51 3.31
C PRO A 123 -5.10 -44.29 2.90
N THR A 124 -4.58 -43.99 1.70
CA THR A 124 -3.37 -44.60 1.14
C THR A 124 -2.10 -43.78 1.39
N VAL A 125 -2.26 -42.54 1.87
CA VAL A 125 -1.16 -41.60 2.09
C VAL A 125 -1.06 -41.30 3.59
N CYS A 126 0.05 -41.72 4.20
CA CYS A 126 0.34 -41.43 5.59
C CYS A 126 1.11 -40.10 5.71
N CYS A 127 0.83 -39.35 6.78
CA CYS A 127 1.62 -38.17 7.10
C CYS A 127 3.08 -38.58 7.40
N PRO A 128 4.09 -37.74 7.12
CA PRO A 128 5.50 -38.08 7.38
C PRO A 128 5.83 -38.29 8.87
N GLY A 129 4.94 -37.91 9.80
CA GLY A 129 5.03 -38.23 11.23
C GLY A 129 4.18 -39.44 11.66
N CYS A 130 3.46 -40.06 10.73
CA CYS A 130 2.55 -41.18 10.93
C CYS A 130 3.17 -42.44 10.31
N SER A 131 4.36 -42.84 10.76
CA SER A 131 4.90 -44.15 10.42
C SER A 131 4.07 -45.22 11.12
N LYS A 132 3.43 -46.10 10.34
CA LYS A 132 3.00 -47.39 10.88
C LYS A 132 4.27 -48.17 11.22
N GLU A 133 4.49 -48.47 12.49
CA GLU A 133 5.25 -49.66 12.88
C GLU A 133 4.54 -50.92 12.36
#